data_AF-A0A257HJ60-F1
#
_entry.id   AF-A0A257HJ60-F1
#
_cell.length_a   1.000
_cell.length_b   1.000
_cell.length_c   1.000
_cell.angle_alpha   90.00
_cell.angle_beta   90.00
_cell.angle_gamma   90.00
#
_symmetry.space_group_name_H-M   'P 1'
#
loop_
_entity.id
_entity.type
_entity.pdbx_description
1 polymer ?
#
loop_
_entity_poly.entity_id
_entity_poly.type
_entity_poly.pdbx_seq_one_letter_code
_entity_poly.pdbx_strand_id
1 'polypeptide(L)'
;MLNIFMSPIVFALSGFAAGLYAKLNIPSVPASFWAAQPWIVTALAGIITKDFADYWNHRFMHTKFGWPIHVVHHSDTHVNGFTTFRVHALEVILMKISYIGLLTWIGIPADMIVMAFIFSSLHNAYVHLELDIDHGPFNWLLASPNFHRWHHADVPEAYGKNLANMIPFYDWLFGTYYKTTPCHEKMGAENDGIPGTDPVKLFVLPFEMWFGQAKQAISGLLARPKPHEPG
;
A
#
# COMPACT_ATOMS: atom_id res chain seq x y z
N MET A 1 -16.98 5.26 -12.05
CA MET A 1 -16.89 4.55 -13.35
C MET A 1 -15.63 3.66 -13.49
N LEU A 2 -14.54 3.89 -12.75
CA LEU A 2 -13.30 3.08 -12.83
C LEU A 2 -13.47 1.59 -12.42
N ASN A 3 -14.46 1.26 -11.57
CA ASN A 3 -14.58 -0.05 -10.93
C ASN A 3 -15.19 -1.17 -11.80
N ILE A 4 -16.03 -0.83 -12.80
CA ILE A 4 -16.63 -1.83 -13.71
C ILE A 4 -15.58 -2.33 -14.73
N PHE A 5 -14.67 -1.47 -15.17
CA PHE A 5 -13.62 -1.82 -16.14
C PHE A 5 -12.48 -2.65 -15.55
N MET A 6 -12.31 -2.65 -14.23
CA MET A 6 -11.24 -3.41 -13.57
C MET A 6 -11.60 -4.87 -13.32
N SER A 7 -12.89 -5.22 -13.31
CA SER A 7 -13.36 -6.59 -13.03
C SER A 7 -12.76 -7.62 -14.01
N PRO A 8 -12.77 -7.42 -15.35
CA PRO A 8 -12.17 -8.38 -16.28
C PRO A 8 -10.70 -8.68 -16.01
N ILE A 9 -9.93 -7.69 -15.55
CA ILE A 9 -8.51 -7.85 -15.22
C ILE A 9 -8.33 -8.70 -13.97
N VAL A 10 -9.14 -8.47 -12.93
CA VAL A 10 -9.10 -9.29 -11.70
C VAL A 10 -9.44 -10.74 -12.02
N PHE A 11 -10.49 -10.99 -12.81
CA PHE A 11 -10.85 -12.35 -13.22
C PHE A 11 -9.74 -13.02 -14.05
N ALA A 12 -9.15 -12.30 -15.01
CA ALA A 12 -8.05 -12.82 -15.83
C ALA A 12 -6.81 -13.17 -14.99
N LEU A 13 -6.37 -12.26 -14.11
CA LEU A 13 -5.20 -12.47 -13.25
C LEU A 13 -5.45 -13.58 -12.23
N SER A 14 -6.63 -13.61 -11.59
CA SER A 14 -7.01 -14.68 -10.66
C SER A 14 -7.08 -16.03 -11.36
N GLY A 15 -7.64 -16.09 -12.58
CA GLY A 15 -7.69 -17.33 -13.37
C GLY A 15 -6.29 -17.82 -13.76
N PHE A 16 -5.42 -16.91 -14.20
CA PHE A 16 -4.02 -17.22 -14.50
C PHE A 16 -3.27 -17.74 -13.26
N ALA A 17 -3.38 -17.04 -12.12
CA ALA A 17 -2.74 -17.44 -10.87
C ALA A 17 -3.25 -18.80 -10.38
N ALA A 18 -4.56 -19.05 -10.41
CA ALA A 18 -5.14 -20.35 -10.05
C ALA A 18 -4.62 -21.48 -10.94
N GLY A 19 -4.53 -21.25 -12.25
CA GLY A 19 -3.95 -22.21 -13.19
C GLY A 19 -2.46 -22.48 -12.95
N LEU A 20 -1.69 -21.45 -12.57
CA LEU A 20 -0.29 -21.59 -12.18
C LEU A 20 -0.16 -22.40 -10.89
N TYR A 21 -0.95 -22.10 -9.87
CA TYR A 21 -0.96 -22.82 -8.60
C TYR A 21 -1.30 -24.30 -8.79
N ALA A 22 -2.30 -24.60 -9.63
CA ALA A 22 -2.65 -25.98 -9.98
C ALA A 22 -1.48 -26.72 -10.67
N LYS A 23 -0.83 -26.09 -11.66
CA LYS A 23 0.33 -26.67 -12.36
C LYS A 23 1.53 -26.93 -11.42
N LEU A 24 1.70 -26.08 -10.41
CA LEU A 24 2.77 -26.17 -9.43
C LEU A 24 2.41 -27.03 -8.20
N ASN A 25 1.21 -27.62 -8.15
CA ASN A 25 0.69 -28.36 -7.00
C ASN A 25 0.70 -27.54 -5.69
N ILE A 26 0.49 -26.23 -5.80
CA ILE A 26 0.37 -25.35 -4.64
C ILE A 26 -1.03 -25.56 -4.03
N PRO A 27 -1.15 -25.95 -2.75
CA PRO A 27 -2.44 -26.16 -2.10
C PRO A 27 -3.18 -24.83 -1.96
N SER A 28 -4.50 -24.89 -2.11
CA SER A 28 -5.43 -23.78 -1.88
C SER A 28 -6.66 -24.30 -1.15
N VAL A 29 -7.41 -23.40 -0.50
CA VAL A 29 -8.68 -23.78 0.11
C VAL A 29 -9.67 -24.10 -1.02
N PRO A 30 -10.35 -25.27 -0.99
CA PRO A 30 -11.26 -25.66 -2.07
C PRO A 30 -12.40 -24.67 -2.26
N ALA A 31 -12.82 -24.46 -3.51
CA ALA A 31 -13.97 -23.60 -3.81
C ALA A 31 -15.25 -24.03 -3.07
N SER A 32 -15.41 -25.33 -2.79
CA SER A 32 -16.54 -25.87 -2.02
C SER A 32 -16.58 -25.38 -0.57
N PHE A 33 -15.43 -25.11 0.06
CA PHE A 33 -15.39 -24.54 1.39
C PHE A 33 -15.98 -23.13 1.40
N TRP A 34 -15.56 -22.28 0.46
CA TRP A 34 -16.05 -20.91 0.33
C TRP A 34 -17.52 -20.85 -0.09
N ALA A 35 -17.96 -21.76 -0.96
CA ALA A 35 -19.36 -21.88 -1.36
C ALA A 35 -20.29 -22.31 -0.21
N ALA A 36 -19.76 -23.02 0.80
CA ALA A 36 -20.52 -23.43 1.98
C ALA A 36 -20.63 -22.32 3.04
N GLN A 37 -19.83 -21.25 2.96
CA GLN A 37 -19.89 -20.15 3.91
C GLN A 37 -21.00 -19.15 3.55
N PRO A 38 -21.61 -18.48 4.54
CA PRO A 38 -22.42 -17.31 4.27
C PRO A 38 -21.61 -16.28 3.47
N TRP A 39 -22.24 -15.65 2.48
CA TRP A 39 -21.56 -14.71 1.58
C TRP A 39 -20.77 -13.62 2.34
N ILE A 40 -21.30 -13.14 3.47
CA ILE A 40 -20.68 -12.11 4.30
C ILE A 40 -19.37 -12.57 4.94
N VAL A 41 -19.26 -13.85 5.28
CA VAL A 41 -18.02 -14.43 5.85
C VAL A 41 -16.93 -14.46 4.79
N THR A 42 -17.25 -14.91 3.57
CA THR A 42 -16.32 -14.90 2.44
C THR A 42 -15.90 -13.47 2.06
N ALA A 43 -16.86 -12.53 2.07
CA ALA A 43 -16.60 -11.12 1.82
C ALA A 43 -15.62 -10.52 2.85
N LEU A 44 -15.87 -10.74 4.14
CA LEU A 44 -14.98 -10.26 5.21
C LEU A 44 -13.60 -10.91 5.14
N ALA A 45 -13.53 -12.21 4.88
CA ALA A 45 -12.25 -12.91 4.68
C ALA A 45 -11.46 -12.29 3.52
N GLY A 46 -12.13 -11.97 2.40
CA GLY A 46 -11.52 -11.27 1.27
C GLY A 46 -11.01 -9.87 1.61
N ILE A 47 -11.80 -9.07 2.34
CA ILE A 47 -11.40 -7.72 2.77
C ILE A 47 -10.20 -7.77 3.72
N ILE A 48 -10.26 -8.60 4.76
CA ILE A 48 -9.20 -8.75 5.76
C ILE A 48 -7.90 -9.22 5.09
N THR A 49 -7.99 -10.24 4.22
CA THR A 49 -6.82 -10.78 3.52
C THR A 49 -6.22 -9.76 2.55
N LYS A 50 -7.06 -8.99 1.84
CA LYS A 50 -6.59 -7.90 0.97
C LYS A 50 -5.86 -6.83 1.77
N ASP A 51 -6.45 -6.35 2.86
CA ASP A 51 -5.84 -5.30 3.69
C ASP A 51 -4.53 -5.78 4.33
N PHE A 52 -4.45 -7.06 4.70
CA PHE A 52 -3.20 -7.68 5.14
C PHE A 52 -2.11 -7.65 4.04
N ALA A 53 -2.44 -8.01 2.80
CA ALA A 53 -1.49 -7.92 1.69
C ALA A 53 -1.05 -6.47 1.46
N ASP A 54 -2.01 -5.54 1.46
CA ASP A 54 -1.75 -4.11 1.30
C ASP A 54 -0.87 -3.55 2.41
N TYR A 55 -1.10 -3.92 3.68
CA TYR A 55 -0.27 -3.51 4.80
C TYR A 55 1.21 -3.86 4.58
N TRP A 56 1.50 -5.09 4.15
CA TRP A 56 2.87 -5.51 3.88
C TRP A 56 3.47 -4.85 2.65
N ASN A 57 2.67 -4.67 1.58
CA ASN A 57 3.10 -3.91 0.42
C ASN A 57 3.43 -2.47 0.81
N HIS A 58 2.57 -1.83 1.61
CA HIS A 58 2.72 -0.45 2.05
C HIS A 58 3.94 -0.30 2.97
N ARG A 59 4.17 -1.26 3.87
CA ARG A 59 5.40 -1.32 4.65
C ARG A 59 6.65 -1.46 3.78
N PHE A 60 6.59 -2.26 2.71
CA PHE A 60 7.66 -2.31 1.71
C PHE A 60 7.84 -0.97 0.98
N MET A 61 6.73 -0.28 0.67
CA MET A 61 6.75 1.05 0.07
C MET A 61 7.43 2.10 0.96
N HIS A 62 7.44 1.92 2.27
CA HIS A 62 8.19 2.76 3.22
C HIS A 62 9.63 2.27 3.47
N THR A 63 10.21 1.54 2.52
CA THR A 63 11.65 1.18 2.51
C THR A 63 12.38 1.91 1.39
N LYS A 64 13.72 1.96 1.44
CA LYS A 64 14.54 2.56 0.37
C LYS A 64 14.23 2.04 -1.04
N PHE A 65 13.74 0.81 -1.16
CA PHE A 65 13.46 0.17 -2.44
C PHE A 65 12.06 0.48 -2.98
N GLY A 66 11.05 0.50 -2.11
CA GLY A 66 9.67 0.79 -2.48
C GLY A 66 9.34 2.29 -2.48
N TRP A 67 10.05 3.08 -1.67
CA TRP A 67 9.80 4.52 -1.53
C TRP A 67 9.83 5.29 -2.84
N PRO A 68 10.78 5.03 -3.77
CA PRO A 68 10.84 5.76 -5.03
C PRO A 68 9.55 5.77 -5.84
N ILE A 69 8.73 4.72 -5.80
CA ILE A 69 7.43 4.69 -6.49
C ILE A 69 6.30 5.26 -5.63
N HIS A 70 6.38 5.08 -4.32
CA HIS A 70 5.35 5.50 -3.38
C HIS A 70 5.43 6.97 -2.97
N VAL A 71 6.61 7.59 -3.12
CA VAL A 71 6.78 9.02 -2.89
C VAL A 71 5.90 9.87 -3.82
N VAL A 72 5.51 9.33 -4.98
CA VAL A 72 4.54 9.97 -5.88
C VAL A 72 3.19 10.16 -5.17
N HIS A 73 2.78 9.19 -4.34
CA HIS A 73 1.59 9.31 -3.50
C HIS A 73 1.77 10.34 -2.38
N HIS A 74 2.89 10.24 -1.65
CA HIS A 74 3.26 11.18 -0.60
C HIS A 74 3.72 12.55 -1.07
N SER A 75 3.65 12.85 -2.37
CA SER A 75 4.02 14.17 -2.90
C SER A 75 2.82 15.11 -3.00
N ASP A 76 1.63 14.66 -2.61
CA ASP A 76 0.46 15.52 -2.51
C ASP A 76 0.54 16.38 -1.24
N THR A 77 0.56 17.69 -1.44
CA THR A 77 0.64 18.66 -0.34
C THR A 77 -0.73 19.06 0.19
N HIS A 78 -1.78 18.64 -0.51
CA HIS A 78 -3.18 18.91 -0.17
C HIS A 78 -3.95 17.60 -0.17
N VAL A 79 -3.58 16.70 0.76
CA VAL A 79 -4.18 15.36 0.86
C VAL A 79 -5.70 15.45 0.99
N ASN A 80 -6.39 14.85 0.02
CA ASN A 80 -7.84 14.79 -0.06
C ASN A 80 -8.27 13.48 -0.73
N GLY A 81 -9.58 13.25 -0.89
CA GLY A 81 -10.09 11.99 -1.48
C GLY A 81 -9.55 11.65 -2.88
N PHE A 82 -9.04 12.62 -3.65
CA PHE A 82 -8.40 12.38 -4.96
C PHE A 82 -6.94 11.93 -4.86
N THR A 83 -6.28 12.11 -3.72
CA THR A 83 -4.90 11.64 -3.47
C THR A 83 -4.78 10.12 -3.66
N THR A 84 -5.87 9.37 -3.44
CA THR A 84 -5.92 7.92 -3.73
C THR A 84 -5.61 7.57 -5.20
N PHE A 85 -5.75 8.51 -6.13
CA PHE A 85 -5.47 8.31 -7.56
C PHE A 85 -4.08 8.82 -7.97
N ARG A 86 -3.40 9.55 -7.08
CA ARG A 86 -2.04 10.02 -7.28
C ARG A 86 -1.08 8.89 -6.87
N VAL A 87 -0.91 7.91 -7.73
CA VAL A 87 -0.10 6.71 -7.46
C VAL A 87 0.74 6.37 -8.68
N HIS A 88 1.96 5.88 -8.46
CA HIS A 88 2.81 5.47 -9.58
C HIS A 88 2.31 4.15 -10.19
N ALA A 89 2.41 3.98 -11.51
CA ALA A 89 1.89 2.80 -12.19
C ALA A 89 2.52 1.48 -11.69
N LEU A 90 3.82 1.50 -11.37
CA LEU A 90 4.52 0.34 -10.81
C LEU A 90 4.01 -0.05 -9.42
N GLU A 91 3.61 0.93 -8.60
CA GLU A 91 3.00 0.66 -7.29
C GLU A 91 1.66 -0.05 -7.47
N VAL A 92 0.81 0.46 -8.37
CA VAL A 92 -0.47 -0.17 -8.71
C VAL A 92 -0.29 -1.61 -9.19
N ILE A 93 0.70 -1.87 -10.05
CA ILE A 93 0.98 -3.21 -10.57
C ILE A 93 1.44 -4.14 -9.44
N LEU A 94 2.42 -3.71 -8.64
CA LEU A 94 2.99 -4.50 -7.55
C LEU A 94 1.91 -4.88 -6.52
N MET A 95 1.16 -3.89 -6.03
CA MET A 95 0.12 -4.13 -5.03
C MET A 95 -0.98 -5.05 -5.57
N LYS A 96 -1.42 -4.85 -6.82
CA LYS A 96 -2.45 -5.70 -7.45
C LYS A 96 -2.01 -7.14 -7.62
N ILE A 97 -0.81 -7.37 -8.16
CA ILE A 97 -0.28 -8.74 -8.31
C ILE A 97 -0.18 -9.42 -6.94
N SER A 98 0.30 -8.69 -5.94
CA SER A 98 0.45 -9.17 -4.56
C SER A 98 -0.87 -9.61 -3.94
N TYR A 99 -1.88 -8.73 -3.86
CA TYR A 99 -3.14 -9.08 -3.20
C TYR A 99 -3.97 -10.09 -4.02
N ILE A 100 -3.97 -10.01 -5.36
CA ILE A 100 -4.70 -10.99 -6.19
C ILE A 100 -4.06 -12.36 -6.02
N GLY A 101 -2.74 -12.45 -6.08
CA GLY A 101 -2.02 -13.71 -5.85
C GLY A 101 -2.37 -14.33 -4.49
N LEU A 102 -2.31 -13.53 -3.41
CA LEU A 102 -2.62 -14.02 -2.06
C LEU A 102 -4.08 -14.50 -1.94
N LEU A 103 -5.04 -13.70 -2.41
CA LEU A 103 -6.47 -14.04 -2.34
C LEU A 103 -6.80 -15.28 -3.18
N THR A 104 -6.24 -15.38 -4.39
CA THR A 104 -6.40 -16.56 -5.25
C THR A 104 -5.76 -17.79 -4.62
N TRP A 105 -4.59 -17.65 -3.97
CA TRP A 105 -3.93 -18.76 -3.28
C TRP A 105 -4.77 -19.29 -2.11
N ILE A 106 -5.40 -18.39 -1.34
CA ILE A 106 -6.36 -18.74 -0.29
C ILE A 106 -7.69 -19.28 -0.88
N GLY A 107 -7.90 -19.19 -2.20
CA GLY A 107 -9.08 -19.71 -2.88
C GLY A 107 -10.30 -18.80 -2.82
N ILE A 108 -10.14 -17.52 -2.45
CA ILE A 108 -11.24 -16.55 -2.42
C ILE A 108 -11.85 -16.43 -3.82
N PRO A 109 -13.18 -16.55 -3.97
CA PRO A 109 -13.87 -16.37 -5.25
C PRO A 109 -13.56 -15.02 -5.89
N ALA A 110 -13.36 -14.99 -7.22
CA ALA A 110 -12.90 -13.78 -7.93
C ALA A 110 -13.87 -12.60 -7.82
N ASP A 111 -15.17 -12.84 -7.73
CA ASP A 111 -16.20 -11.83 -7.44
C ASP A 111 -16.02 -11.20 -6.04
N MET A 112 -15.62 -12.00 -5.05
CA MET A 112 -15.29 -11.53 -3.70
C MET A 112 -13.97 -10.76 -3.66
N ILE A 113 -13.00 -11.11 -4.52
CA ILE A 113 -11.77 -10.31 -4.73
C ILE A 113 -12.13 -8.92 -5.28
N VAL A 114 -13.02 -8.86 -6.28
CA VAL A 114 -13.52 -7.58 -6.84
C VAL A 114 -14.25 -6.77 -5.78
N MET A 115 -15.09 -7.40 -4.96
CA MET A 115 -15.79 -6.74 -3.86
C MET A 115 -14.80 -6.14 -2.85
N ALA A 116 -13.80 -6.91 -2.42
CA ALA A 116 -12.76 -6.42 -1.51
C ALA A 116 -11.98 -5.23 -2.12
N PHE A 117 -11.70 -5.28 -3.42
CA PHE A 117 -11.09 -4.15 -4.16
C PHE A 117 -11.97 -2.89 -4.13
N ILE A 118 -13.26 -3.01 -4.41
CA ILE A 118 -14.20 -1.88 -4.41
C ILE A 118 -14.30 -1.28 -3.01
N PHE A 119 -14.52 -2.12 -2.00
CA PHE A 119 -14.66 -1.66 -0.62
C PHE A 119 -13.40 -0.93 -0.12
N SER A 120 -12.23 -1.52 -0.36
CA SER A 120 -10.96 -0.91 0.02
C SER A 120 -10.67 0.38 -0.76
N SER A 121 -11.06 0.48 -2.04
CA SER A 121 -10.89 1.71 -2.82
C SER A 121 -11.76 2.85 -2.29
N LEU A 122 -13.00 2.55 -1.90
CA LEU A 122 -13.90 3.52 -1.27
C LEU A 122 -13.38 3.95 0.11
N HIS A 123 -12.87 3.00 0.89
CA HIS A 123 -12.28 3.29 2.19
C HIS A 123 -11.00 4.12 2.06
N ASN A 124 -10.16 3.84 1.06
CA ASN A 124 -8.98 4.66 0.77
C ASN A 124 -9.39 6.10 0.44
N ALA A 125 -10.39 6.32 -0.42
CA ALA A 125 -10.89 7.67 -0.66
C ALA A 125 -11.40 8.35 0.63
N TYR A 126 -12.03 7.59 1.53
CA TYR A 126 -12.51 8.08 2.82
C TYR A 126 -11.37 8.51 3.76
N VAL A 127 -10.34 7.68 3.96
CA VAL A 127 -9.24 8.00 4.90
C VAL A 127 -8.35 9.13 4.41
N HIS A 128 -8.41 9.49 3.12
CA HIS A 128 -7.72 10.66 2.60
C HIS A 128 -8.55 11.94 2.70
N LEU A 129 -9.80 11.92 3.14
CA LEU A 129 -10.61 13.13 3.22
C LEU A 129 -9.96 14.18 4.13
N GLU A 130 -10.12 15.45 3.74
CA GLU A 130 -9.61 16.58 4.53
C GLU A 130 -10.52 16.89 5.73
N LEU A 131 -10.81 15.88 6.57
CA LEU A 131 -11.72 15.99 7.72
C LEU A 131 -11.02 15.52 9.00
N ASP A 132 -11.28 16.21 10.11
CA ASP A 132 -10.76 15.84 11.42
C ASP A 132 -11.62 14.75 12.07
N ILE A 133 -11.69 13.58 11.44
CA ILE A 133 -12.48 12.44 11.91
C ILE A 133 -11.57 11.43 12.61
N ASP A 134 -11.93 11.10 13.85
CA ASP A 134 -11.44 9.92 14.57
C ASP A 134 -12.61 8.94 14.83
N HIS A 135 -12.28 7.67 15.06
CA HIS A 135 -13.25 6.63 15.39
C HIS A 135 -13.24 6.27 16.89
N GLY A 136 -12.61 7.08 17.73
CA GLY A 136 -12.46 6.86 19.17
C GLY A 136 -12.00 5.44 19.53
N PRO A 137 -12.82 4.67 20.27
CA PRO A 137 -12.45 3.31 20.69
C PRO A 137 -12.33 2.32 19.51
N PHE A 138 -12.75 2.67 18.30
CA PHE A 138 -12.67 1.83 17.10
C PHE A 138 -11.45 2.16 16.20
N ASN A 139 -10.56 3.07 16.64
CA ASN A 139 -9.35 3.46 15.89
C ASN A 139 -8.35 2.33 15.64
N TRP A 140 -8.51 1.16 16.27
CA TRP A 140 -7.71 -0.04 16.01
C TRP A 140 -8.40 -1.01 15.03
N LEU A 141 -9.71 -0.83 14.77
CA LEU A 141 -10.48 -1.69 13.87
C LEU A 141 -10.64 -1.10 12.47
N LEU A 142 -10.80 0.23 12.38
CA LEU A 142 -11.02 0.93 11.13
C LEU A 142 -10.20 2.21 11.08
N ALA A 143 -9.40 2.38 10.02
CA ALA A 143 -8.59 3.56 9.78
C ALA A 143 -9.48 4.78 9.57
N SER A 144 -9.09 5.90 10.18
CA SER A 144 -9.80 7.17 10.08
C SER A 144 -9.00 8.19 9.24
N PRO A 145 -9.63 9.28 8.79
CA PRO A 145 -8.93 10.40 8.20
C PRO A 145 -7.75 10.91 9.03
N ASN A 146 -7.92 11.06 10.36
CA ASN A 146 -6.81 11.48 11.22
C ASN A 146 -5.66 10.46 11.25
N PHE A 147 -5.97 9.16 11.32
CA PHE A 147 -4.98 8.09 11.30
C PHE A 147 -4.10 8.16 10.04
N HIS A 148 -4.74 8.26 8.87
CA HIS A 148 -4.02 8.26 7.60
C HIS A 148 -3.38 9.62 7.28
N ARG A 149 -3.91 10.72 7.80
CA ARG A 149 -3.26 12.02 7.71
C ARG A 149 -1.94 12.07 8.46
N TRP A 150 -1.85 11.45 9.65
CA TRP A 150 -0.56 11.29 10.33
C TRP A 150 0.44 10.49 9.49
N HIS A 151 0.00 9.53 8.70
CA HIS A 151 0.86 8.79 7.79
C HIS A 151 1.45 9.67 6.66
N HIS A 152 0.66 10.61 6.13
CA HIS A 152 1.10 11.56 5.10
C HIS A 152 1.90 12.76 5.63
N ALA A 153 1.98 12.94 6.94
CA ALA A 153 2.62 14.10 7.55
C ALA A 153 4.13 14.10 7.30
N ASP A 154 4.65 15.24 6.84
CA ASP A 154 6.08 15.46 6.61
C ASP A 154 6.80 15.84 7.91
N VAL A 155 6.76 14.94 8.89
CA VAL A 155 7.46 15.08 10.17
C VAL A 155 8.17 13.77 10.56
N PRO A 156 9.42 13.80 11.07
CA PRO A 156 10.22 12.59 11.29
C PRO A 156 9.56 11.51 12.16
N GLU A 157 8.78 11.90 13.16
CA GLU A 157 8.08 10.96 14.06
C GLU A 157 6.93 10.20 13.39
N ALA A 158 6.43 10.69 12.25
CA ALA A 158 5.35 10.09 11.47
C ALA A 158 5.85 9.14 10.37
N TYR A 159 7.12 9.23 9.98
CA TYR A 159 7.66 8.42 8.89
C TYR A 159 7.55 6.91 9.17
N GLY A 160 7.01 6.17 8.20
CA GLY A 160 6.81 4.73 8.30
C GLY A 160 5.78 4.32 9.38
N LYS A 161 4.83 5.21 9.72
CA LYS A 161 3.73 4.94 10.66
C LYS A 161 2.38 4.86 9.95
N ASN A 162 1.41 4.25 10.63
CA ASN A 162 0.00 4.19 10.21
C ASN A 162 -0.19 3.67 8.77
N LEU A 163 0.40 2.51 8.49
CA LEU A 163 0.54 1.90 7.16
C LEU A 163 -0.68 1.08 6.72
N ALA A 164 -1.57 0.67 7.61
CA ALA A 164 -2.78 -0.04 7.21
C ALA A 164 -3.70 0.88 6.42
N ASN A 165 -4.20 0.38 5.30
CA ASN A 165 -5.16 1.12 4.49
C ASN A 165 -6.53 1.14 5.17
N MET A 166 -6.91 0.05 5.86
CA MET A 166 -8.22 -0.07 6.49
C MET A 166 -8.20 -0.55 7.93
N ILE A 167 -7.34 -1.50 8.31
CA ILE A 167 -7.39 -2.15 9.62
C ILE A 167 -6.10 -1.82 10.41
N PRO A 168 -6.08 -0.73 11.20
CA PRO A 168 -4.93 -0.33 12.01
C PRO A 168 -4.46 -1.36 13.05
N PHE A 169 -5.21 -2.42 13.28
CA PHE A 169 -4.77 -3.55 14.09
C PHE A 169 -3.42 -4.10 13.61
N TYR A 170 -3.15 -4.12 12.30
CA TYR A 170 -1.84 -4.53 11.78
C TYR A 170 -0.72 -3.59 12.22
N ASP A 171 -0.97 -2.29 12.21
CA ASP A 171 -0.02 -1.31 12.72
C ASP A 171 0.28 -1.51 14.20
N TRP A 172 -0.75 -1.82 15.00
CA TRP A 172 -0.57 -2.11 16.42
C TRP A 172 0.24 -3.40 16.61
N LEU A 173 -0.14 -4.45 15.88
CA LEU A 173 0.49 -5.77 15.96
C LEU A 173 1.97 -5.75 15.55
N PHE A 174 2.32 -4.96 14.54
CA PHE A 174 3.66 -4.95 13.95
C PHE A 174 4.46 -3.65 14.21
N GLY A 175 4.02 -2.84 15.17
CA GLY A 175 4.78 -1.73 15.74
C GLY A 175 4.86 -0.45 14.90
N THR A 176 3.89 -0.23 14.00
CA THR A 176 3.80 0.97 13.16
C THR A 176 2.63 1.89 13.54
N TYR A 177 1.86 1.53 14.57
CA TYR A 177 0.74 2.37 15.05
C TYR A 177 1.24 3.66 15.68
N TYR A 178 0.57 4.74 15.33
CA TYR A 178 0.84 6.07 15.80
C TYR A 178 -0.46 6.85 16.02
N LYS A 179 -0.36 8.16 16.25
CA LYS A 179 -1.47 9.05 16.62
C LYS A 179 -2.67 8.93 15.68
N THR A 180 -3.84 9.20 16.26
CA THR A 180 -5.14 9.29 15.57
C THR A 180 -5.90 10.58 15.92
N THR A 181 -5.24 11.49 16.64
CA THR A 181 -5.74 12.85 16.87
C THR A 181 -5.66 13.67 15.59
N PRO A 182 -6.36 14.82 15.49
CA PRO A 182 -6.19 15.74 14.37
C PRO A 182 -4.71 16.04 14.10
N CYS A 183 -4.35 16.07 12.81
CA CYS A 183 -2.99 16.35 12.34
C CYS A 183 -3.00 17.65 11.53
N HIS A 184 -2.21 18.62 11.98
CA HIS A 184 -2.05 19.94 11.36
C HIS A 184 -0.61 20.18 10.87
N GLU A 185 0.18 19.11 10.78
CA GLU A 185 1.51 19.16 10.20
C GLU A 185 1.44 19.41 8.69
N LYS A 186 2.57 19.76 8.08
CA LYS A 186 2.64 19.88 6.63
C LYS A 186 2.49 18.51 5.98
N MET A 187 1.79 18.47 4.86
CA MET A 187 1.66 17.28 4.02
C MET A 187 2.57 17.42 2.81
N GLY A 188 2.89 16.28 2.21
CA GLY A 188 3.72 16.25 1.02
C GLY A 188 5.21 16.27 1.38
N ALA A 189 5.98 15.34 0.83
CA ALA A 189 7.44 15.31 0.98
C ALA A 189 8.14 16.45 0.18
N GLU A 190 7.67 17.70 0.32
CA GLU A 190 8.20 18.88 -0.38
C GLU A 190 9.68 19.14 -0.07
N ASN A 191 10.11 18.79 1.14
CA ASN A 191 11.49 18.99 1.58
C ASN A 191 12.51 18.08 0.85
N ASP A 192 12.05 17.08 0.09
CA ASP A 192 12.90 16.14 -0.64
C ASP A 192 13.18 16.57 -2.10
N GLY A 193 12.79 17.80 -2.51
CA GLY A 193 13.02 18.28 -3.87
C GLY A 193 12.14 17.59 -4.92
N ILE A 194 10.99 17.07 -4.48
CA ILE A 194 10.06 16.31 -5.32
C ILE A 194 9.37 17.25 -6.32
N PRO A 195 9.30 16.88 -7.60
CA PRO A 195 8.56 17.64 -8.60
C PRO A 195 7.08 17.74 -8.23
N GLY A 196 6.59 18.97 -7.97
CA GLY A 196 5.23 19.26 -7.49
C GLY A 196 4.10 18.51 -8.20
N THR A 197 3.42 19.10 -9.19
CA THR A 197 2.28 18.45 -9.88
C THR A 197 2.58 18.05 -11.32
N ASP A 198 3.85 18.06 -11.73
CA ASP A 198 4.27 17.72 -13.10
C ASP A 198 4.21 16.20 -13.30
N PRO A 199 3.28 15.69 -14.12
CA PRO A 199 3.06 14.25 -14.26
C PRO A 199 4.25 13.54 -14.93
N VAL A 200 5.00 14.22 -15.80
CA VAL A 200 6.16 13.63 -16.47
C VAL A 200 7.29 13.46 -15.47
N LYS A 201 7.55 14.50 -14.66
CA LYS A 201 8.59 14.42 -13.65
C LYS A 201 8.26 13.40 -12.56
N LEU A 202 7.01 13.34 -12.10
CA LEU A 202 6.57 12.32 -11.14
C LEU A 202 6.67 10.90 -11.69
N PHE A 203 6.48 10.70 -12.99
CA PHE A 203 6.68 9.41 -13.64
C PHE A 203 8.16 9.01 -13.73
N VAL A 204 9.06 9.96 -13.95
CA VAL A 204 10.50 9.71 -14.09
C VAL A 204 11.22 9.60 -12.73
N LEU A 205 10.72 10.31 -11.71
CA LEU A 205 11.31 10.41 -10.37
C LEU A 205 11.75 9.07 -9.75
N PRO A 206 10.94 7.98 -9.77
CA PRO A 206 11.37 6.72 -9.17
C PRO A 206 12.67 6.17 -9.76
N PHE A 207 12.84 6.34 -11.08
CA PHE A 207 14.03 5.86 -11.80
C PHE A 207 15.27 6.68 -11.48
N GLU A 208 15.12 8.01 -11.31
CA GLU A 208 16.21 8.87 -10.87
C GLU A 208 16.67 8.52 -9.46
N MET A 209 15.72 8.30 -8.55
CA MET A 209 16.02 7.90 -7.17
C MET A 209 16.74 6.55 -7.12
N TRP A 210 16.25 5.53 -7.84
CA TRP A 210 16.92 4.22 -7.92
C TRP A 210 18.31 4.32 -8.56
N PHE A 211 18.47 5.12 -9.61
CA PHE A 211 19.77 5.35 -10.23
C PHE A 211 20.76 6.01 -9.26
N GLY A 212 20.30 7.01 -8.50
CA GLY A 212 21.09 7.66 -7.43
C GLY A 212 21.51 6.67 -6.35
N GLN A 213 20.58 5.83 -5.86
CA GLN A 213 20.86 4.78 -4.88
C GLN A 213 21.88 3.76 -5.40
N ALA A 214 21.74 3.30 -6.64
CA ALA A 214 22.67 2.37 -7.26
C ALA A 214 24.08 2.97 -7.39
N LYS A 215 24.17 4.23 -7.82
CA LYS A 215 25.45 4.96 -7.91
C LYS A 215 26.14 5.06 -6.56
N GLN A 216 25.40 5.42 -5.49
CA GLN A 216 25.94 5.48 -4.14
C GLN A 216 26.44 4.12 -3.64
N ALA A 217 25.67 3.06 -3.89
CA ALA A 217 26.07 1.70 -3.52
C ALA A 217 27.36 1.26 -4.22
N ILE A 218 27.49 1.52 -5.53
CA ILE A 218 28.69 1.22 -6.32
C ILE A 218 29.89 2.04 -5.81
N SER A 219 29.72 3.34 -5.57
CA SER A 219 30.79 4.19 -5.03
C SER A 219 31.25 3.73 -3.66
N GLY A 220 30.34 3.27 -2.80
CA GLY A 220 30.67 2.69 -1.49
C GLY A 220 31.48 1.40 -1.59
N LEU A 221 31.19 0.54 -2.57
CA LEU A 221 31.96 -0.69 -2.82
C LEU A 221 33.36 -0.41 -3.39
N LEU A 222 33.50 0.65 -4.19
CA LEU A 222 34.77 1.05 -4.81
C LEU A 222 35.68 1.87 -3.87
N ALA A 223 35.13 2.46 -2.82
CA ALA A 223 35.90 3.16 -1.80
C ALA A 223 36.75 2.14 -1.01
N ARG A 224 38.07 2.15 -1.20
CA ARG A 224 38.99 1.34 -0.40
C ARG A 224 38.81 1.66 1.10
N PRO A 225 38.86 0.67 2.01
CA PRO A 225 38.93 0.95 3.43
C PRO A 225 40.12 1.87 3.69
N LYS A 226 39.92 2.94 4.47
CA LYS A 226 41.06 3.73 4.95
C LYS A 226 41.97 2.78 5.74
N PRO A 227 43.29 2.76 5.50
CA PRO A 227 44.19 2.01 6.35
C PRO A 227 44.03 2.48 7.79
N HIS A 228 43.87 1.54 8.72
CA HIS A 228 43.91 1.84 10.15
C HIS A 228 45.26 2.50 10.44
N GLU A 229 45.25 3.76 10.85
CA GLU A 229 46.43 4.39 11.43
C GLU A 229 46.69 3.73 12.79
N PRO A 230 47.86 3.11 13.01
CA PRO A 230 48.25 2.66 14.34
C PRO A 230 48.51 3.90 15.22
N GLY A 231 47.80 3.97 16.34
CA GLY A 231 48.03 4.94 17.41
C GLY A 231 49.18 4.56 18.32
#